data_AF-A0A7X7PZK8-F1
#
_entry.id   AF-A0A7X7PZK8-F1
#
_cell.length_a   1.000
_cell.length_b   1.000
_cell.length_c   1.000
_cell.angle_alpha   90.00
_cell.angle_beta   90.00
_cell.angle_gamma   90.00
#
_symmetry.space_group_name_H-M   'P 1'
#
loop_
_entity.id
_entity.type
_entity.pdbx_description
1 polymer ?
#
loop_
_entity_poly.entity_id
_entity_poly.type
_entity_poly.pdbx_seq_one_letter_code
_entity_poly.pdbx_strand_id
1 'polypeptide(L)' 'QIDGVKTRGGKLHRLAHPDIEYVAVPGKPSAVKIQEQSLSRTPQSVIVPPYSMSIYSLRVVR' A
#
# COMPACT_ATOMS: atom_id res chain seq x y z
N GLN A 1 -10.22 -0.67 -14.51
CA GLN A 1 -11.25 -1.69 -14.22
C GLN A 1 -10.53 -2.82 -13.50
N ILE A 2 -11.09 -3.30 -12.38
CA ILE A 2 -10.59 -4.50 -11.69
C ILE A 2 -11.78 -5.43 -11.60
N ASP A 3 -11.66 -6.64 -12.16
CA ASP A 3 -12.70 -7.68 -12.13
C ASP A 3 -14.10 -7.17 -12.49
N GLY A 4 -14.23 -6.45 -13.60
CA GLY A 4 -15.52 -5.90 -14.03
C GLY A 4 -15.90 -4.55 -13.39
N VAL A 5 -15.26 -4.17 -12.28
CA VAL A 5 -15.61 -2.97 -11.51
C VAL A 5 -14.85 -1.74 -12.02
N LYS A 6 -15.59 -0.67 -12.34
CA LYS A 6 -14.98 0.63 -12.66
C LYS A 6 -14.48 1.31 -11.39
N THR A 7 -13.24 1.78 -11.43
CA THR A 7 -12.58 2.44 -10.30
C THR A 7 -11.93 3.75 -10.76
N ARG A 8 -11.87 4.76 -9.89
CA ARG A 8 -11.41 6.12 -10.23
C ARG A 8 -10.38 6.64 -9.21
N GLY A 9 -9.24 5.96 -9.12
CA GLY A 9 -8.17 6.33 -8.19
C GLY A 9 -8.46 5.93 -6.74
N GLY A 10 -7.68 6.47 -5.81
CA GLY A 10 -7.68 6.00 -4.43
C GLY A 10 -6.45 6.38 -3.63
N LYS A 11 -6.03 5.49 -2.73
CA LYS A 11 -4.80 5.59 -1.95
C LYS A 11 -4.00 4.30 -2.05
N LEU A 12 -2.68 4.43 -2.00
CA LEU A 12 -1.73 3.35 -1.75
C LEU A 12 -1.12 3.58 -0.37
N HIS A 13 -1.18 2.55 0.48
CA HIS A 13 -0.42 2.48 1.71
C HIS A 13 0.68 1.44 1.52
N ARG A 14 1.93 1.81 1.80
CA ARG A 14 3.07 0.90 1.70
C ARG A 14 3.77 0.77 3.04
N LEU A 15 4.03 -0.47 3.42
CA LEU A 15 4.80 -0.83 4.59
C LEU A 15 6.04 -1.58 4.12
N ALA A 16 7.21 -1.16 4.60
CA ALA A 16 8.48 -1.84 4.33
C ALA A 16 9.46 -1.54 5.46
N HIS A 17 10.38 -2.47 5.69
CA HIS A 17 11.52 -2.29 6.57
C HIS A 17 12.77 -2.82 5.87
N PRO A 18 13.92 -2.12 5.94
CA PRO A 18 15.15 -2.58 5.29
C PRO A 18 15.71 -3.86 5.93
N ASP A 19 15.43 -4.08 7.21
CA ASP A 19 15.73 -5.31 7.93
C ASP A 19 14.49 -6.22 7.96
N ILE A 20 14.59 -7.40 7.34
CA ILE A 20 13.51 -8.38 7.23
C ILE A 20 13.21 -9.09 8.56
N GLU A 21 14.18 -9.15 9.46
CA GLU A 21 14.05 -9.80 10.78
C GLU A 21 13.56 -8.81 11.84
N TYR A 22 13.19 -7.59 11.43
CA TYR A 22 12.68 -6.59 12.36
C TYR A 22 11.40 -7.06 13.04
N VAL A 23 11.46 -7.13 14.37
CA VAL A 23 10.30 -7.39 15.22
C VAL A 23 10.00 -6.14 16.04
N ALA A 24 8.77 -5.64 15.92
CA ALA A 24 8.31 -4.52 16.73
C ALA A 24 8.24 -4.94 18.21
N VAL A 25 8.80 -4.11 19.09
CA VAL A 25 8.80 -4.36 20.53
C VAL A 25 7.59 -3.68 21.17
N PRO A 26 6.74 -4.39 21.94
CA PRO A 26 5.61 -3.80 22.64
C PRO A 26 6.04 -2.60 23.51
N GLY A 27 5.26 -1.52 23.45
CA GLY A 27 5.54 -0.27 24.19
C GLY A 27 6.59 0.64 23.55
N LYS A 28 7.25 0.24 22.45
CA LYS A 28 8.14 1.12 21.67
C LYS A 28 7.48 1.56 20.36
N PRO A 29 7.78 2.77 19.86
CA PRO A 29 7.35 3.17 18.52
C PRO A 29 7.89 2.21 17.46
N SER A 30 7.04 1.81 16.52
CA SER A 30 7.47 0.98 15.38
C SER A 30 8.40 1.78 14.46
N ALA A 31 9.48 1.12 14.04
CA ALA A 31 10.40 1.61 13.02
C ALA A 31 9.80 1.47 11.61
N VAL A 32 8.87 0.52 11.42
CA VAL A 32 8.09 0.40 10.18
C VAL A 32 7.14 1.59 10.08
N LYS A 33 7.34 2.42 9.06
CA LYS A 33 6.44 3.53 8.74
C LYS A 33 5.52 3.17 7.59
N ILE A 34 4.29 3.65 7.67
CA ILE A 34 3.32 3.54 6.58
C ILE A 34 3.52 4.75 5.66
N GLN A 35 3.90 4.50 4.42
CA GLN A 35 3.99 5.52 3.37
C GLN A 35 2.64 5.61 2.66
N GLU A 36 2.05 6.80 2.64
CA GLU A 36 0.80 7.06 1.94
C GLU A 36 1.05 7.78 0.61
N GLN A 37 0.40 7.28 -0.45
CA GLN A 37 0.39 7.93 -1.76
C GLN A 37 -1.05 8.05 -2.27
N SER A 38 -1.45 9.26 -2.64
CA SER A 38 -2.72 9.49 -3.33
C SER A 38 -2.62 9.05 -4.79
N LEU A 39 -3.65 8.36 -5.28
CA LEU A 39 -3.74 7.86 -6.64
C LEU A 39 -4.85 8.61 -7.38
N SER A 40 -4.49 9.38 -8.40
CA SER A 40 -5.46 10.10 -9.24
C SER A 40 -6.27 9.18 -10.16
N ARG A 41 -5.74 7.99 -10.44
CA ARG A 41 -6.37 6.96 -11.27
C ARG A 41 -6.01 5.56 -10.76
N THR A 42 -6.78 4.57 -11.18
CA THR A 42 -6.48 3.17 -10.88
C THR A 42 -5.17 2.79 -11.57
N PRO A 43 -4.18 2.23 -10.85
CA PRO A 43 -2.94 1.75 -11.44
C PRO A 43 -3.23 0.64 -12.46
N GLN A 44 -2.54 0.67 -13.60
CA GLN A 44 -2.61 -0.40 -14.61
C GLN A 44 -1.64 -1.55 -14.30
N SER A 45 -0.61 -1.28 -13.50
CA SER A 45 0.37 -2.25 -13.04
C SER A 45 0.70 -1.98 -11.57
N VAL A 46 1.22 -3.01 -10.91
CA VAL A 46 1.63 -2.96 -9.50
C VAL A 46 3.11 -3.29 -9.45
N ILE A 47 3.89 -2.42 -8.79
CA ILE A 47 5.28 -2.68 -8.46
C ILE A 47 5.33 -2.96 -6.96
N VAL A 48 5.77 -4.16 -6.60
CA VAL A 48 5.95 -4.60 -5.22
C VAL A 48 7.45 -4.68 -4.94
N PRO A 49 8.02 -3.72 -4.18
CA PRO A 49 9.40 -3.83 -3.71
C PRO A 49 9.62 -5.10 -2.86
N PRO A 50 10.84 -5.65 -2.82
CA PRO A 50 11.17 -6.74 -1.91
C PRO A 50 10.81 -6.42 -0.46
N TYR A 51 10.33 -7.43 0.28
CA TYR A 51 10.01 -7.33 1.71
C TYR A 51 9.03 -6.18 2.05
N SER A 52 8.09 -5.92 1.14
CA SER A 52 7.10 -4.85 1.32
C SER A 52 5.67 -5.36 1.19
N MET A 53 4.76 -4.66 1.86
CA MET A 53 3.33 -4.84 1.73
C MET A 53 2.73 -3.56 1.14
N SER A 54 1.94 -3.69 0.08
CA SER A 54 1.24 -2.59 -0.58
C SER A 54 -0.26 -2.81 -0.52
N ILE A 55 -0.99 -1.88 0.08
CA ILE A 55 -2.45 -1.92 0.24
C ILE A 55 -3.06 -0.82 -0.63
N TYR A 56 -3.85 -1.22 -1.62
CA TYR A 56 -4.57 -0.31 -2.52
C TYR A 56 -6.02 -0.15 -2.06
N SER A 57 -6.40 1.07 -1.71
CA SER A 57 -7.79 1.43 -1.40
C SER A 57 -8.35 2.23 -2.57
N LEU A 58 -9.21 1.62 -3.38
CA LEU A 58 -9.72 2.22 -4.61
C LEU A 58 -11.18 2.64 -4.47
N ARG A 59 -11.54 3.75 -5.11
CA ARG A 59 -12.94 4.22 -5.17
C ARG A 59 -13.64 3.55 -6.33
N VAL A 60 -14.72 2.84 -6.05
CA VAL A 60 -15.64 2.30 -7.05
C VAL A 60 -16.50 3.42 -7.60
N VAL A 61 -16.67 3.46 -8.92
CA VAL A 61 -17.59 4.38 -9.61
C VAL A 61 -18.61 3.54 -10.38
N ARG A 62 -19.87 3.97 -10.36
CA ARG A 62 -20.95 3.38 -11.16
C ARG A 62 -20.77 3.77 -12.63
#